data_AF-A0ABD2Q5P1-F1
#
_entry.id   AF-A0ABD2Q5P1-F1
#
_cell.length_a   1.000
_cell.length_b   1.000
_cell.length_c   1.000
_cell.angle_alpha   90.00
_cell.angle_beta   90.00
_cell.angle_gamma   90.00
#
_symmetry.space_group_name_H-M   'P 1'
#
loop_
_entity.id
_entity.type
_entity.pdbx_description
1 polymer ?
#
loop_
_entity_poly.entity_id
_entity_poly.type
_entity_poly.pdbx_seq_one_letter_code
_entity_poly.pdbx_strand_id
1 'polypeptide(L)'
;VVMTYKFAGHQMKGLVLLIYIVLLIEGRHMSMNVVDGESLQDLSRVPSAVKLLRYTDLGVATCGGTLIADDWVLTAAHCLEDAKMIIIQAGRAETSYDPLFWPLFDPHLFRAKASRWFMHEQCK
;
A
#
# COMPACT_ATOMS: atom_id res chain seq x y z
N VAL A 1 -25.67 -1.56 -5.69
CA VAL A 1 -26.20 -1.38 -7.06
C VAL A 1 -25.26 -2.12 -8.00
N VAL A 2 -25.72 -3.19 -8.64
CA VAL A 2 -24.97 -3.87 -9.72
C VAL A 2 -25.38 -3.18 -11.02
N MET A 3 -24.43 -2.58 -11.73
CA MET A 3 -24.70 -2.04 -13.07
C MET A 3 -24.00 -2.92 -14.11
N THR A 4 -24.80 -3.64 -14.89
CA THR A 4 -24.36 -4.33 -16.11
C THR A 4 -24.52 -3.37 -17.29
N TYR A 5 -23.49 -3.19 -18.11
CA TYR A 5 -23.60 -2.45 -19.37
C TYR A 5 -23.58 -3.41 -20.57
N LYS A 6 -24.41 -3.12 -21.58
CA LYS A 6 -24.59 -3.89 -22.81
C LYS A 6 -23.84 -3.18 -23.95
N PHE A 7 -22.83 -3.83 -24.53
CA PHE A 7 -22.06 -3.24 -25.65
C PHE A 7 -22.81 -3.42 -26.97
N ALA A 8 -23.15 -2.31 -27.62
CA ALA A 8 -23.69 -2.28 -28.99
C ALA A 8 -22.53 -2.17 -29.98
N GLY A 9 -22.46 -3.11 -30.93
CA GLY A 9 -21.42 -3.17 -31.95
C GLY A 9 -21.60 -2.08 -33.02
N HIS A 10 -20.58 -1.22 -33.15
CA HIS A 10 -20.37 -0.37 -34.31
C HIS A 10 -18.93 -0.58 -34.80
N GLN A 11 -18.67 -0.52 -36.11
CA GLN A 11 -17.38 -0.87 -36.71
C GLN A 11 -16.29 0.18 -36.36
N MET A 12 -15.52 -0.11 -35.31
CA MET A 12 -14.55 0.78 -34.67
C MET A 12 -13.17 0.73 -35.33
N LYS A 13 -13.06 1.07 -36.62
CA LYS A 13 -11.73 1.14 -37.28
C LYS A 13 -10.92 2.36 -36.81
N GLY A 14 -11.58 3.47 -36.50
CA GLY A 14 -10.94 4.69 -35.98
C GLY A 14 -10.57 4.61 -34.49
N LEU A 15 -11.35 3.89 -33.68
CA LEU A 15 -11.05 3.78 -32.24
C LEU A 15 -9.81 2.91 -31.98
N VAL A 16 -9.56 1.89 -32.80
CA VAL A 16 -8.34 1.06 -32.69
C VAL A 16 -7.08 1.88 -32.96
N LEU A 17 -7.13 2.77 -33.95
CA LEU A 17 -6.01 3.67 -34.25
C LEU A 17 -5.81 4.69 -33.12
N LEU A 18 -6.88 5.25 -32.57
CA LEU A 18 -6.80 6.16 -31.42
C LEU A 18 -6.29 5.44 -30.17
N ILE A 19 -6.73 4.21 -29.89
CA ILE A 19 -6.19 3.38 -28.80
C ILE A 19 -4.71 3.10 -29.03
N TYR A 20 -4.30 2.77 -30.25
CA TYR A 20 -2.89 2.54 -30.60
C TYR A 20 -2.05 3.82 -30.39
N ILE A 21 -2.58 4.98 -30.80
CA ILE A 21 -1.93 6.28 -30.57
C ILE A 21 -1.87 6.60 -29.07
N VAL A 22 -2.91 6.28 -28.30
CA VAL A 22 -2.96 6.46 -26.83
C VAL A 22 -1.94 5.55 -26.12
N LEU A 23 -1.79 4.29 -26.56
CA LEU A 23 -0.75 3.37 -26.07
C LEU A 23 0.68 3.86 -26.41
N LEU A 24 0.86 4.55 -27.55
CA LEU A 24 2.15 5.13 -27.94
C LEU A 24 2.52 6.40 -27.15
N ILE A 25 1.54 7.06 -26.50
CA ILE A 25 1.73 8.23 -25.62
C ILE A 25 1.64 7.87 -24.13
N GLU A 26 1.43 6.59 -23.77
CA GLU A 26 1.55 6.13 -22.38
C GLU A 26 3.00 6.38 -21.92
N GLY A 27 3.09 7.35 -21.00
CA GLY A 27 4.32 8.03 -20.65
C GLY A 27 5.44 7.08 -20.24
N ARG A 28 6.67 7.53 -20.49
CA ARG A 28 7.86 6.95 -19.88
C ARG A 28 7.64 6.91 -18.37
N HIS A 29 7.34 5.72 -17.85
CA HIS A 29 7.41 5.45 -16.43
C HIS A 29 8.87 5.71 -16.05
N MET A 30 9.10 6.68 -15.16
CA MET A 30 10.43 6.87 -14.58
C MET A 30 10.72 5.61 -13.77
N SER A 31 11.40 4.65 -14.39
CA SER A 31 11.91 3.48 -13.69
C SER A 31 13.03 3.97 -12.79
N MET A 32 12.70 4.23 -11.52
CA MET A 32 13.71 4.17 -10.48
C MET A 32 14.27 2.75 -10.53
N ASN A 33 15.50 2.62 -11.01
CA ASN A 33 16.20 1.36 -10.92
C ASN A 33 16.65 1.22 -9.47
N VAL A 34 16.14 0.21 -8.78
CA VAL A 34 16.71 -0.23 -7.53
C VAL A 34 18.12 -0.74 -7.86
N VAL A 35 19.16 -0.05 -7.38
CA VAL A 35 20.54 -0.51 -7.57
C VAL A 35 20.80 -1.61 -6.54
N ASP A 36 21.07 -2.82 -7.02
CA ASP A 36 21.41 -4.02 -6.22
C ASP A 36 20.40 -4.43 -5.14
N GLY A 37 19.14 -3.99 -5.24
CA GLY A 37 18.09 -4.41 -4.32
C GLY A 37 17.37 -5.66 -4.83
N GLU A 38 17.20 -6.63 -3.93
CA GLU A 38 16.39 -7.82 -4.19
C GLU A 38 14.96 -7.61 -3.70
N SER A 39 13.98 -8.15 -4.42
CA SER A 39 12.61 -8.24 -3.90
C SER A 39 12.59 -9.20 -2.70
N LEU A 40 12.10 -8.73 -1.55
CA LEU A 40 11.91 -9.58 -0.38
C LEU A 40 10.70 -10.50 -0.59
N GLN A 41 10.98 -11.69 -1.11
CA GLN A 41 9.97 -12.76 -1.23
C GLN A 41 9.74 -13.48 0.10
N ASP A 42 10.73 -13.45 1.00
CA ASP A 42 10.68 -14.10 2.32
C ASP A 42 10.71 -13.06 3.45
N LEU A 43 9.56 -12.88 4.10
CA LEU A 43 9.39 -12.00 5.27
C LEU A 43 10.10 -12.49 6.52
N SER A 44 10.50 -13.76 6.57
CA SER A 44 11.26 -14.32 7.69
C SER A 44 12.62 -13.63 7.87
N ARG A 45 13.12 -12.95 6.81
CA ARG A 45 14.34 -12.14 6.86
C ARG A 45 14.15 -10.81 7.59
N VAL A 46 12.92 -10.32 7.73
CA VAL A 46 12.57 -9.03 8.33
C VAL A 46 11.30 -9.12 9.20
N PRO A 47 11.25 -10.04 10.19
CA PRO A 47 10.02 -10.37 10.90
C PRO A 47 9.47 -9.20 11.75
N SER A 48 10.33 -8.25 12.14
CA SER A 48 9.93 -7.07 12.90
C SER A 48 9.38 -5.94 12.04
N ALA A 49 9.50 -6.00 10.70
CA ALA A 49 9.01 -4.94 9.83
C ALA A 49 7.48 -4.90 9.80
N VAL A 50 6.92 -3.72 10.06
CA VAL A 50 5.46 -3.49 10.02
C VAL A 50 5.12 -2.27 9.17
N LYS A 51 3.93 -2.29 8.59
CA LYS A 51 3.32 -1.17 7.86
C LYS A 51 2.27 -0.50 8.73
N LEU A 52 2.33 0.82 8.81
CA LEU A 52 1.33 1.64 9.50
C LEU A 52 0.45 2.33 8.45
N LEU A 53 -0.87 2.21 8.60
CA LEU A 53 -1.84 3.04 7.89
C LEU A 53 -2.31 4.14 8.83
N ARG A 54 -1.85 5.36 8.58
CA ARG A 54 -2.21 6.58 9.32
C ARG A 54 -3.40 7.24 8.65
N TYR A 55 -4.52 7.33 9.36
CA TYR A 55 -5.71 8.05 8.93
C TYR A 55 -5.70 9.45 9.52
N THR A 56 -5.84 10.45 8.68
CA THR A 56 -6.00 11.86 9.05
C THR A 56 -7.22 12.46 8.37
N ASP A 57 -7.50 13.73 8.68
CA ASP A 57 -8.55 14.50 8.01
C ASP A 57 -8.26 14.73 6.51
N LEU A 58 -6.99 14.55 6.08
CA LEU A 58 -6.54 14.72 4.69
C LEU A 58 -6.53 13.38 3.90
N GLY A 59 -6.75 12.24 4.55
CA GLY A 59 -6.77 10.93 3.91
C GLY A 59 -5.95 9.86 4.65
N VAL A 60 -5.41 8.90 3.90
CA VAL A 60 -4.64 7.77 4.45
C VAL A 60 -3.21 7.85 3.95
N ALA A 61 -2.26 7.91 4.88
CA ALA A 61 -0.83 7.84 4.61
C ALA A 61 -0.26 6.50 5.08
N THR A 62 0.80 6.04 4.41
CA THR A 62 1.52 4.83 4.80
C THR A 62 2.86 5.18 5.42
N CYS A 63 3.17 4.57 6.55
CA CYS A 63 4.49 4.64 7.19
C CYS A 63 5.04 3.23 7.44
N GLY A 64 6.34 3.14 7.69
CA GLY A 64 6.98 1.95 8.23
C GLY A 64 7.08 1.99 9.76
N GLY A 65 7.33 0.85 10.37
CA GLY A 65 7.64 0.73 11.80
C GLY A 65 8.32 -0.59 12.11
N THR A 66 8.68 -0.76 13.38
CA THR A 66 9.36 -1.96 13.88
C THR A 66 8.64 -2.50 15.11
N LEU A 67 8.28 -3.78 15.08
CA LEU A 67 7.78 -4.49 16.25
C LEU A 67 8.94 -4.70 17.24
N ILE A 68 8.83 -4.07 18.42
CA ILE A 68 9.86 -4.14 19.47
C ILE A 68 9.44 -5.03 20.65
N ALA A 69 8.15 -5.34 20.74
CA ALA A 69 7.54 -6.35 21.60
C ALA A 69 6.17 -6.74 21.01
N ASP A 70 5.53 -7.80 21.54
CA ASP A 70 4.29 -8.38 20.99
C ASP A 70 3.17 -7.36 20.76
N ASP A 71 3.11 -6.30 21.57
CA ASP A 71 2.11 -5.23 21.52
C ASP A 71 2.71 -3.82 21.36
N TRP A 72 4.02 -3.70 21.05
CA TRP A 72 4.71 -2.41 20.90
C TRP A 72 5.38 -2.25 19.54
N VAL A 73 5.06 -1.13 18.88
CA VAL A 73 5.65 -0.72 17.60
C VAL A 73 6.38 0.60 17.77
N LEU A 74 7.65 0.62 17.35
CA LEU A 74 8.45 1.83 17.20
C LEU A 74 8.27 2.41 15.79
N THR A 75 8.06 3.73 15.70
CA THR A 75 7.91 4.46 14.43
C THR A 75 8.42 5.90 14.59
N ALA A 76 8.55 6.63 13.48
CA ALA A 76 8.88 8.06 13.51
C ALA A 76 7.71 8.89 14.07
N ALA A 77 8.03 9.99 14.77
CA ALA A 77 7.03 10.88 15.36
C ALA A 77 6.10 11.53 14.31
N HIS A 78 6.62 11.93 13.15
CA HIS A 78 5.82 12.51 12.07
C HIS A 78 4.77 11.54 11.48
N CYS A 79 4.91 10.23 11.74
CA CYS A 79 3.90 9.23 11.39
C CYS A 79 2.74 9.17 12.38
N LEU A 80 2.86 9.84 13.53
CA LEU A 80 1.86 9.89 14.60
C LEU A 80 1.18 11.26 14.71
N GLU A 81 1.86 12.32 14.25
CA GLU A 81 1.30 13.67 14.14
C GLU A 81 -0.04 13.64 13.41
N ASP A 82 -1.03 14.43 13.83
CA ASP A 82 -2.42 14.48 13.30
C ASP A 82 -3.16 13.15 13.05
N ALA A 83 -2.64 12.03 13.53
CA ALA A 83 -3.25 10.73 13.31
C ALA A 83 -4.54 10.62 14.14
N LYS A 84 -5.67 10.38 13.46
CA LYS A 84 -6.94 10.04 14.13
C LYS A 84 -7.02 8.55 14.44
N MET A 85 -6.39 7.74 13.59
CA MET A 85 -6.37 6.29 13.71
C MET A 85 -5.10 5.75 13.07
N ILE A 86 -4.52 4.74 13.71
CA ILE A 86 -3.38 3.99 13.18
C ILE A 86 -3.77 2.53 13.15
N ILE A 87 -3.59 1.92 11.98
CA ILE A 87 -3.69 0.48 11.79
C ILE A 87 -2.28 -0.05 11.53
N ILE A 88 -1.88 -1.05 12.30
CA ILE A 88 -0.63 -1.80 12.12
C ILE A 88 -0.94 -3.03 11.26
N GLN A 89 -0.08 -3.28 10.28
CA GLN A 89 -0.07 -4.48 9.44
C GLN A 89 1.31 -5.14 9.55
N ALA A 90 1.35 -6.41 9.93
CA ALA A 90 2.56 -7.23 9.98
C ALA A 90 2.41 -8.48 9.09
N GLY A 91 3.52 -9.08 8.70
CA GLY A 91 3.52 -10.32 7.92
C GLY A 91 3.03 -10.15 6.48
N ARG A 92 3.36 -9.01 5.83
CA ARG A 92 3.03 -8.76 4.41
C ARG A 92 4.25 -8.29 3.61
N ALA A 93 4.56 -8.98 2.52
CA ALA A 93 5.70 -8.69 1.64
C ALA A 93 5.35 -7.71 0.51
N GLU A 94 4.12 -7.79 0.02
CA GLU A 94 3.69 -7.01 -1.13
C GLU A 94 2.84 -5.80 -0.71
N THR A 95 3.33 -4.61 -1.06
CA THR A 95 2.59 -3.35 -0.94
C THR A 95 1.60 -3.13 -2.08
N SER A 96 1.67 -3.95 -3.12
CA SER A 96 0.86 -3.89 -4.34
C SER A 96 -0.57 -4.35 -4.06
N TYR A 97 -1.54 -3.49 -4.38
CA TYR A 97 -2.94 -3.85 -4.43
C TYR A 97 -3.19 -4.58 -5.75
N ASP A 98 -3.04 -5.91 -5.77
CA ASP A 98 -3.54 -6.72 -6.90
C ASP A 98 -5.02 -7.10 -6.61
N PRO A 99 -5.99 -6.47 -7.31
CA PRO A 99 -7.41 -6.75 -7.12
C PRO A 99 -7.83 -8.15 -7.62
N LEU A 100 -6.97 -8.88 -8.32
CA LEU A 100 -7.27 -10.23 -8.84
C LEU A 100 -6.93 -11.36 -7.85
N PHE A 101 -6.17 -11.08 -6.77
CA PHE A 101 -5.71 -12.11 -5.82
C PHE A 101 -6.23 -11.97 -4.37
N TRP A 102 -7.00 -10.92 -4.06
CA TRP A 102 -7.61 -10.76 -2.72
C TRP A 102 -8.99 -11.45 -2.66
N PRO A 103 -9.05 -12.75 -2.28
CA PRO A 103 -9.35 -13.12 -0.88
C PRO A 103 -8.77 -14.48 -0.42
N LEU A 104 -7.77 -15.06 -1.10
CA LEU A 104 -7.21 -16.37 -0.73
C LEU A 104 -5.98 -16.21 0.16
N PHE A 105 -6.23 -16.04 1.46
CA PHE A 105 -5.30 -16.31 2.57
C PHE A 105 -3.85 -15.84 2.37
N ASP A 106 -3.53 -14.62 2.82
CA ASP A 106 -2.24 -14.40 3.45
C ASP A 106 -2.41 -14.75 4.94
N PRO A 107 -2.18 -16.01 5.36
CA PRO A 107 -2.37 -16.43 6.75
C PRO A 107 -1.40 -15.72 7.71
N HIS A 108 -0.39 -15.04 7.19
CA HIS A 108 0.61 -14.32 7.97
C HIS A 108 0.25 -12.84 8.15
N LEU A 109 -0.78 -12.33 7.46
CA LEU A 109 -1.23 -10.96 7.62
C LEU A 109 -1.89 -10.76 8.99
N PHE A 110 -1.16 -10.13 9.90
CA PHE A 110 -1.69 -9.63 11.15
C PHE A 110 -2.11 -8.17 10.99
N ARG A 111 -3.31 -7.81 11.47
CA ARG A 111 -3.82 -6.44 11.42
C ARG A 111 -4.40 -6.02 12.77
N ALA A 112 -3.89 -4.94 13.34
CA ALA A 112 -4.34 -4.41 14.64
C ALA A 112 -4.56 -2.89 14.58
N LYS A 113 -5.47 -2.38 15.41
CA LYS A 113 -5.67 -0.94 15.61
C LYS A 113 -4.88 -0.50 16.84
N ALA A 114 -4.09 0.57 16.70
CA ALA A 114 -3.40 1.15 17.85
C ALA A 114 -4.41 1.69 18.87
N SER A 115 -4.24 1.34 20.14
CA SER A 115 -5.07 1.84 21.24
C SER A 115 -4.61 3.22 21.72
N ARG A 116 -3.28 3.44 21.73
CA ARG A 116 -2.62 4.69 22.13
C ARG A 116 -1.25 4.79 21.45
N TRP A 117 -0.69 5.99 21.43
CA TRP A 117 0.68 6.23 20.98
C TRP A 117 1.33 7.30 21.85
N PHE A 118 2.66 7.27 21.90
CA PHE A 118 3.48 8.19 22.67
C PHE A 118 4.51 8.80 21.74
N MET A 119 4.63 10.12 21.79
CA MET A 119 5.66 10.85 21.08
C MET A 119 6.68 11.36 22.10
N HIS A 120 7.95 11.37 21.72
CA HIS A 120 8.99 11.96 22.55
C HIS A 120 8.68 13.45 22.78
N GLU A 121 8.91 13.95 24.00
CA GLU A 121 8.54 15.31 24.39
C GLU A 121 9.24 16.41 23.57
N GLN A 122 10.39 16.08 22.99
CA GLN A 122 11.18 16.97 22.12
C GLN A 122 10.73 16.96 20.64
N CYS A 123 9.70 16.18 20.28
CA CYS A 123 9.12 16.14 18.93
C CYS A 123 7.86 17.02 18.79
N LYS A 124 7.68 18.02 19.67
CA LYS A 124 6.61 19.01 19.55
C LYS A 124 6.92 20.09 18.52
#